data_AF-A0A535GLL0-F1
#
_entry.id   AF-A0A535GLL0-F1
#
_cell.length_a   1.000
_cell.length_b   1.000
_cell.length_c   1.000
_cell.angle_alpha   90.00
_cell.angle_beta   90.00
_cell.angle_gamma   90.00
#
_symmetry.space_group_name_H-M   'P 1'
#
loop_
_entity.id
_entity.type
_entity.pdbx_description
1 polymer ?
#
loop_
_entity_poly.entity_id
_entity_poly.type
_entity_poly.pdbx_seq_one_letter_code
_entity_poly.pdbx_strand_id
1 'polypeptide(L)'
;DSGCSKRTVADVSAVADPNTGVSVYDSYAYQGQSGWLVFGGTSVASPIIASVYALAGNASTVTYGSYPYSHSGSLNDVTSGSNGSCGGSYLCTAGTGYDGPTGLGTPNGTGGF
;
A
#
# COMPACT_ATOMS: atom_id res chain seq x y z
N ASP A 1 -8.61 -9.91 11.67
CA ASP A 1 -9.39 -10.50 10.58
C ASP A 1 -10.00 -11.82 11.06
N SER A 2 -11.32 -11.94 11.07
CA SER A 2 -12.05 -13.18 11.42
C SER A 2 -12.60 -13.92 10.20
N GLY A 3 -12.52 -13.32 9.00
CA GLY A 3 -13.04 -13.88 7.75
C GLY A 3 -12.05 -14.79 7.01
N CYS A 4 -10.77 -14.72 7.36
CA CYS A 4 -9.72 -15.60 6.86
C CYS A 4 -9.01 -16.30 8.03
N SER A 5 -8.87 -17.63 7.95
CA SER A 5 -8.15 -18.42 8.96
C SER A 5 -6.63 -18.29 8.88
N LYS A 6 -6.13 -17.62 7.83
CA LYS A 6 -4.70 -17.42 7.56
C LYS A 6 -4.45 -15.93 7.30
N ARG A 7 -3.17 -15.57 7.29
CA ARG A 7 -2.74 -14.20 7.00
C ARG A 7 -3.07 -13.82 5.55
N THR A 8 -3.88 -12.77 5.40
CA THR A 8 -4.20 -12.06 4.15
C THR A 8 -2.99 -11.25 3.65
N VAL A 9 -2.97 -10.78 2.39
CA VAL A 9 -1.71 -10.36 1.73
C VAL A 9 -1.28 -8.92 2.01
N ALA A 10 -2.17 -7.94 1.90
CA ALA A 10 -1.83 -6.54 2.12
C ALA A 10 -1.93 -6.17 3.61
N ASP A 11 -0.94 -5.47 4.16
CA ASP A 11 -1.05 -4.82 5.48
C ASP A 11 -1.46 -3.36 5.31
N VAL A 12 -0.82 -2.66 4.36
CA VAL A 12 -1.04 -1.26 3.99
C VAL A 12 -0.83 -1.12 2.48
N SER A 13 -1.25 0.02 1.92
CA SER A 13 -1.16 0.32 0.50
C SER A 13 -0.65 1.73 0.22
N ALA A 14 -0.25 1.97 -1.02
CA ALA A 14 0.06 3.30 -1.56
C ALA A 14 -0.29 3.29 -3.06
N VAL A 15 -0.07 4.41 -3.74
CA VAL A 15 -0.38 4.55 -5.18
C VAL A 15 0.28 3.44 -6.01
N ALA A 16 -0.53 2.82 -6.87
CA ALA A 16 -0.11 1.70 -7.72
C ALA A 16 -0.80 1.68 -9.09
N ASP A 17 -1.75 2.55 -9.39
CA ASP A 17 -2.34 2.64 -10.74
C ASP A 17 -1.39 3.41 -11.68
N PRO A 18 -0.92 2.83 -12.80
CA PRO A 18 -0.10 3.55 -13.77
C PRO A 18 -0.79 4.78 -14.38
N ASN A 19 -2.13 4.84 -14.42
CA ASN A 19 -2.88 6.01 -14.90
C ASN A 19 -2.79 7.21 -13.94
N THR A 20 -2.46 6.95 -12.67
CA THR A 20 -2.17 7.97 -11.65
C THR A 20 -0.78 7.76 -11.07
N GLY A 21 0.15 7.26 -11.89
CA GLY A 21 1.47 6.81 -11.47
C GLY A 21 2.41 7.95 -11.05
N VAL A 22 3.62 7.57 -10.67
CA VAL A 22 4.69 8.50 -10.32
C VAL A 22 5.60 8.77 -11.51
N SER A 23 6.08 10.01 -11.66
CA SER A 23 7.09 10.36 -12.64
C SER A 23 8.47 9.91 -12.17
N VAL A 24 9.13 9.07 -12.96
CA VAL A 24 10.49 8.57 -12.69
C VAL A 24 11.37 8.87 -13.90
N TYR A 25 12.58 9.34 -13.63
CA TYR A 25 13.59 9.50 -14.67
C TYR A 25 14.39 8.21 -14.82
N ASP A 26 14.37 7.62 -16.01
CA ASP A 26 15.21 6.48 -16.36
C ASP A 26 16.25 6.89 -17.41
N SER A 27 17.52 6.88 -17.03
CA SER A 27 18.64 7.17 -17.93
C SER A 27 18.98 6.00 -18.86
N TYR A 28 18.50 4.79 -18.56
CA TYR A 28 18.76 3.59 -19.35
C TYR A 28 17.62 3.38 -20.35
N ALA A 29 17.97 3.23 -21.62
CA ALA A 29 16.96 3.00 -22.65
C ALA A 29 16.35 1.60 -22.50
N TYR A 30 15.03 1.52 -22.32
CA TYR A 30 14.27 0.28 -22.35
C TYR A 30 13.28 0.32 -23.52
N GLN A 31 13.36 -0.68 -24.41
CA GLN A 31 12.56 -0.73 -25.64
C GLN A 31 12.62 0.59 -26.46
N GLY A 32 13.79 1.25 -26.48
CA GLY A 32 14.00 2.50 -27.22
C GLY A 32 13.49 3.77 -26.53
N GLN A 33 12.99 3.69 -25.29
CA GLN A 33 12.52 4.84 -24.51
C GLN A 33 13.45 5.11 -23.32
N SER A 34 13.74 6.39 -23.06
CA SER A 34 14.48 6.89 -21.89
C SER A 34 14.01 8.30 -21.54
N GLY A 35 14.37 8.80 -20.35
CA GLY A 35 13.97 10.11 -19.84
C GLY A 35 12.86 10.01 -18.79
N TRP A 36 11.96 10.99 -18.76
CA TRP A 36 10.85 11.01 -17.82
C TRP A 36 9.72 10.08 -18.28
N LEU A 37 9.39 9.11 -17.44
CA LEU A 37 8.36 8.11 -17.68
C LEU A 37 7.39 8.08 -16.48
N VAL A 38 6.20 7.51 -16.67
CA VAL A 38 5.22 7.30 -15.60
C VAL A 38 5.17 5.82 -15.25
N PHE A 39 5.31 5.51 -13.96
CA PHE A 39 5.26 4.14 -13.44
C PHE A 39 4.17 3.99 -12.38
N GLY A 40 3.58 2.80 -12.34
CA GLY A 40 2.71 2.36 -11.26
C GLY A 40 3.12 0.97 -10.76
N GLY A 41 2.13 0.20 -10.34
CA GLY A 41 2.28 -1.11 -9.73
C GLY A 41 2.60 -1.03 -8.23
N THR A 42 2.40 -2.15 -7.54
CA THR A 42 2.80 -2.29 -6.12
C THR A 42 4.31 -2.17 -5.93
N SER A 43 5.10 -2.33 -7.00
CA SER A 43 6.53 -2.01 -7.03
C SER A 43 6.82 -0.53 -6.77
N VAL A 44 5.91 0.39 -7.12
CA VAL A 44 6.00 1.81 -6.72
C VAL A 44 5.53 1.98 -5.27
N ALA A 45 4.47 1.30 -4.86
CA ALA A 45 3.94 1.39 -3.49
C ALA A 45 4.97 0.94 -2.44
N SER A 46 5.72 -0.13 -2.70
CA SER A 46 6.70 -0.71 -1.76
C SER A 46 7.77 0.29 -1.27
N PRO A 47 8.55 0.98 -2.15
CA PRO A 47 9.52 1.96 -1.70
C PRO A 47 8.88 3.21 -1.06
N ILE A 48 7.64 3.57 -1.43
CA ILE A 48 6.91 4.63 -0.73
C ILE A 48 6.69 4.22 0.72
N ILE A 49 6.13 3.03 1.00
CA ILE A 49 5.91 2.55 2.37
C ILE A 49 7.24 2.41 3.13
N ALA A 50 8.29 1.87 2.50
CA ALA A 50 9.61 1.79 3.11
C ALA A 50 10.15 3.16 3.55
N SER A 51 9.95 4.19 2.72
CA SER A 51 10.34 5.57 3.07
C SER A 51 9.54 6.14 4.24
N VAL A 52 8.27 5.76 4.41
CA VAL A 52 7.45 6.20 5.56
C VAL A 52 7.96 5.56 6.85
N TYR A 53 8.27 4.26 6.85
CA TYR A 53 8.93 3.60 7.98
C TYR A 53 10.28 4.27 8.33
N ALA A 54 11.09 4.60 7.32
CA ALA A 54 12.35 5.29 7.55
C ALA A 54 12.14 6.69 8.15
N LEU A 55 11.15 7.43 7.65
CA LEU A 55 10.81 8.78 8.11
C LEU A 55 10.25 8.81 9.54
N ALA A 56 9.53 7.76 9.95
CA ALA A 56 9.04 7.63 11.32
C ALA A 56 10.17 7.58 12.36
N GLY A 57 11.37 7.12 11.97
CA GLY A 57 12.58 7.21 12.79
C GLY A 57 12.55 6.37 14.08
N ASN A 58 11.60 5.46 14.22
CA ASN A 58 11.30 4.66 15.41
C ASN A 58 11.64 3.17 15.23
N ALA A 59 12.51 2.83 14.27
CA ALA A 59 12.84 1.46 13.87
C ALA A 59 13.30 0.53 15.02
N SER A 60 13.80 1.08 16.14
CA SER A 60 14.17 0.34 17.35
C SER A 60 12.97 -0.11 18.21
N THR A 61 11.80 0.47 17.99
CA THR A 61 10.58 0.26 18.80
C THR A 61 9.39 -0.21 17.98
N VAL A 62 9.39 0.02 16.66
CA VAL A 62 8.34 -0.42 15.76
C VAL A 62 8.32 -1.95 15.69
N THR A 63 7.13 -2.54 15.76
CA THR A 63 6.95 -3.98 15.54
C THR A 63 6.54 -4.22 14.09
N TYR A 64 7.49 -4.06 13.17
CA TYR A 64 7.39 -4.35 11.72
C TYR A 64 5.96 -4.14 11.16
N GLY A 65 5.40 -5.15 10.49
CA GLY A 65 4.07 -5.09 9.89
C GLY A 65 2.89 -5.15 10.87
N SER A 66 3.09 -5.38 12.16
CA SER A 66 1.98 -5.36 13.13
C SER A 66 1.69 -3.96 13.68
N TYR A 67 2.65 -3.04 13.61
CA TYR A 67 2.50 -1.68 14.14
C TYR A 67 1.33 -0.89 13.52
N PRO A 68 1.09 -0.92 12.20
CA PRO A 68 -0.06 -0.23 11.60
C PRO A 68 -1.42 -0.70 12.16
N TYR A 69 -1.55 -1.96 12.55
CA TYR A 69 -2.82 -2.54 13.02
C TYR A 69 -3.30 -1.98 14.36
N SER A 70 -2.40 -1.42 15.19
CA SER A 70 -2.76 -0.71 16.42
C SER A 70 -2.85 0.81 16.25
N HIS A 71 -2.57 1.32 15.04
CA HIS A 71 -2.50 2.76 14.73
C HIS A 71 -3.32 3.12 13.47
N SER A 72 -4.45 2.44 13.24
CA SER A 72 -5.27 2.65 12.04
C SER A 72 -5.82 4.07 11.89
N GLY A 73 -5.92 4.84 12.98
CA GLY A 73 -6.27 6.27 12.93
C GLY A 73 -5.24 7.16 12.22
N SER A 74 -4.02 6.64 12.01
CA SER A 74 -2.93 7.29 11.25
C SER A 74 -2.90 6.84 9.78
N LEU A 75 -3.99 6.25 9.27
CA LEU A 75 -4.12 5.79 7.90
C LEU A 75 -5.39 6.37 7.26
N ASN A 76 -5.36 6.52 5.93
CA ASN A 76 -6.54 6.81 5.14
C ASN A 76 -7.15 5.48 4.68
N ASP A 77 -8.32 5.16 5.22
CA ASP A 77 -9.10 3.97 4.87
C ASP A 77 -9.64 4.06 3.43
N VAL A 78 -9.34 3.06 2.60
CA VAL A 78 -9.80 2.99 1.22
C VAL A 78 -11.05 2.11 1.18
N THR A 79 -12.20 2.73 0.98
CA THR A 79 -13.50 2.06 1.22
C THR A 79 -14.22 1.60 -0.05
N SER A 80 -13.59 1.70 -1.22
CA SER A 80 -14.23 1.38 -2.50
C SER A 80 -13.26 0.79 -3.52
N GLY A 81 -13.76 -0.15 -4.34
CA GLY A 81 -12.99 -0.82 -5.38
C GLY A 81 -12.88 -2.34 -5.16
N SER A 82 -12.27 -3.05 -6.11
CA SER A 82 -12.07 -4.49 -6.04
C SER A 82 -10.84 -4.91 -6.83
N ASN A 83 -10.11 -5.93 -6.38
CA ASN A 83 -8.92 -6.46 -7.06
C ASN A 83 -9.09 -7.91 -7.55
N GLY A 84 -10.32 -8.44 -7.54
CA GLY A 84 -10.61 -9.80 -7.97
C GLY A 84 -12.03 -10.25 -7.64
N SER A 85 -12.31 -11.54 -7.85
CA SER A 85 -13.64 -12.13 -7.68
C SER A 85 -13.67 -13.07 -6.49
N CYS A 86 -14.08 -12.55 -5.32
CA CYS A 86 -14.17 -13.31 -4.07
C CYS A 86 -15.58 -13.22 -3.45
N GLY A 87 -16.61 -13.27 -4.31
CA GLY A 87 -18.02 -13.24 -3.92
C GLY A 87 -18.46 -11.95 -3.23
N GLY A 88 -17.78 -10.82 -3.49
CA GLY A 88 -18.05 -9.55 -2.81
C GLY A 88 -17.53 -9.46 -1.37
N SER A 89 -16.78 -10.47 -0.91
CA SER A 89 -16.15 -10.42 0.42
C SER A 89 -15.05 -9.36 0.50
N TYR A 90 -14.76 -8.91 1.73
CA TYR A 90 -13.68 -7.96 2.04
C TYR A 90 -12.31 -8.42 1.51
N LEU A 91 -12.11 -9.73 1.25
CA LEU A 91 -10.87 -10.26 0.71
C LEU A 91 -10.51 -9.68 -0.66
N CYS A 92 -11.50 -9.31 -1.48
CA CYS A 92 -11.26 -8.77 -2.83
C CYS A 92 -12.10 -7.53 -3.14
N THR A 93 -12.83 -7.02 -2.16
CA THR A 93 -13.67 -5.83 -2.25
C THR A 93 -13.31 -4.90 -1.11
N ALA A 94 -13.00 -3.65 -1.42
CA ALA A 94 -12.66 -2.66 -0.41
C ALA A 94 -13.89 -2.22 0.38
N GLY A 95 -13.69 -1.82 1.63
CA GLY A 95 -14.75 -1.45 2.55
C GLY A 95 -14.21 -0.79 3.81
N THR A 96 -15.08 -0.44 4.75
CA THR A 96 -14.61 0.20 6.00
C THR A 96 -13.74 -0.75 6.83
N GLY A 97 -12.56 -0.26 7.21
CA GLY A 97 -11.59 -0.98 8.03
C GLY A 97 -10.63 -1.83 7.21
N TYR A 98 -10.23 -2.97 7.75
CA TYR A 98 -9.29 -3.85 7.04
C TYR A 98 -9.98 -4.54 5.86
N ASP A 99 -9.39 -4.44 4.68
CA ASP A 99 -9.78 -5.21 3.50
C ASP A 99 -8.58 -5.87 2.79
N GLY A 100 -8.84 -6.88 1.98
CA GLY A 100 -7.82 -7.60 1.25
C GLY A 100 -7.17 -6.80 0.11
N PRO A 101 -7.91 -5.95 -0.64
CA PRO A 101 -7.32 -5.09 -1.66
C PRO A 101 -6.29 -4.09 -1.13
N THR A 102 -6.55 -3.45 0.01
CA THR A 102 -5.78 -2.31 0.48
C THR A 102 -5.18 -2.44 1.88
N GLY A 103 -5.54 -3.50 2.61
CA GLY A 103 -5.11 -3.70 3.99
C GLY A 103 -5.83 -2.72 4.91
N LEU A 104 -5.06 -1.98 5.69
CA LEU A 104 -5.55 -0.89 6.56
C LEU A 104 -5.62 0.47 5.82
N GLY A 105 -5.36 0.50 4.51
CA GLY A 105 -5.35 1.71 3.71
C GLY A 105 -3.96 2.32 3.53
N THR A 106 -3.90 3.64 3.32
CA THR A 106 -2.67 4.37 2.95
C THR A 106 -2.13 5.25 4.06
N PRO A 107 -0.82 5.59 4.10
CA PRO A 107 -0.26 6.45 5.13
C PRO A 107 -0.95 7.81 5.26
N ASN A 108 -1.30 8.22 6.49
CA ASN A 108 -1.66 9.59 6.84
C ASN A 108 -0.58 10.16 7.78
N GLY A 109 0.54 10.57 7.19
CA GLY A 109 1.77 10.88 7.93
C GLY A 109 2.50 9.62 8.40
N THR A 110 3.33 9.76 9.44
CA THR A 110 4.19 8.68 9.95
C THR A 110 3.63 7.97 11.18
N GLY A 111 2.52 8.43 11.75
CA GLY A 111 2.02 7.93 13.05
C GLY A 111 1.56 6.47 13.06
N GLY A 112 1.51 5.80 11.92
CA GLY A 112 1.20 4.38 11.78
C GLY A 112 2.40 3.51 11.41
N PHE A 113 3.62 4.06 11.41
CA PHE A 113 4.84 3.43 10.91
C PHE A 113 6.02 3.59 11.88
#